data_AF-A0A6L9Y3A6-F1
#
_entry.id   AF-A0A6L9Y3A6-F1
#
_cell.length_a   1.000
_cell.length_b   1.000
_cell.length_c   1.000
_cell.angle_alpha   90.00
_cell.angle_beta   90.00
_cell.angle_gamma   90.00
#
_symmetry.space_group_name_H-M   'P 1'
#
loop_
_entity.id
_entity.type
_entity.pdbx_description
1 polymer ?
#
loop_
_entity_poly.entity_id
_entity_poly.type
_entity_poly.pdbx_seq_one_letter_code
_entity_poly.pdbx_strand_id
1 'polypeptide(L)'
;MVAKWIETLTGSLEQKKQFREYKARVEALPEPYRASAKAIERYLMYTGGVVDGDTLITMFGDFADLWERAAADGTPVREIVGDDPVEFADAFAQAYSGKQWIDKERARLTKAIEDAEREEKK
;
A
#
# COMPACT_ATOMS: atom_id res chain seq x y z
N MET A 1 -3.65 -4.81 28.64
CA MET A 1 -2.79 -3.77 29.24
C MET A 1 -1.35 -3.87 28.74
N VAL A 2 -0.70 -5.05 28.76
CA VAL A 2 0.69 -5.22 28.28
C VAL A 2 0.85 -5.04 26.76
N ALA A 3 -0.08 -5.53 25.95
CA ALA A 3 0.03 -5.39 24.48
C ALA A 3 -0.02 -3.92 24.00
N LYS A 4 -0.85 -3.09 24.65
CA LYS A 4 -1.13 -1.73 24.19
C LYS A 4 0.07 -0.78 24.28
N TRP A 5 0.94 -0.92 25.30
CA TRP A 5 2.15 -0.11 25.39
C TRP A 5 3.24 -0.55 24.40
N ILE A 6 3.32 -1.86 24.11
CA ILE A 6 4.22 -2.42 23.09
C ILE A 6 3.80 -1.97 21.69
N GLU A 7 2.51 -1.92 21.42
CA GLU A 7 1.97 -1.41 20.15
C GLU A 7 2.23 0.09 19.97
N THR A 8 2.17 0.89 21.04
CA THR A 8 2.55 2.32 20.98
C THR A 8 4.02 2.52 20.60
N LEU A 9 4.92 1.63 21.05
CA LEU A 9 6.35 1.72 20.75
C LEU A 9 6.76 1.06 19.44
N THR A 10 6.05 0.01 19.03
CA THR A 10 6.46 -0.85 17.90
C THR A 10 5.53 -0.75 16.69
N GLY A 11 4.41 -0.04 16.78
CA GLY A 11 3.34 -0.04 15.77
C GLY A 11 2.35 -1.18 15.94
N SER A 12 1.31 -1.23 15.10
CA SER A 12 0.24 -2.24 15.19
C SER A 12 0.77 -3.66 15.03
N LEU A 13 0.51 -4.53 16.02
CA LEU A 13 0.86 -5.95 15.96
C LEU A 13 0.03 -6.71 14.92
N GLU A 14 -1.20 -6.26 14.68
CA GLU A 14 -2.09 -6.82 13.66
C GLU A 14 -1.56 -6.55 12.25
N GLN A 15 -1.18 -5.30 11.95
CA GLN A 15 -0.58 -4.94 10.67
C GLN A 15 0.72 -5.72 10.43
N LYS A 16 1.54 -5.93 11.48
CA LYS A 16 2.73 -6.80 11.38
C LYS A 16 2.40 -8.27 11.13
N LYS A 17 1.28 -8.76 11.65
CA LYS A 17 0.82 -10.13 11.38
C LYS A 17 0.38 -10.25 9.92
N GLN A 18 -0.45 -9.31 9.44
CA GLN A 18 -0.92 -9.25 8.07
C GLN A 18 0.24 -9.12 7.07
N PHE A 19 1.23 -8.29 7.38
CA PHE A 19 2.43 -8.17 6.54
C PHE A 19 3.24 -9.49 6.46
N ARG A 20 3.33 -10.24 7.57
CA ARG A 20 3.99 -11.56 7.57
C ARG A 20 3.21 -12.59 6.76
N GLU A 21 1.88 -12.58 6.86
CA GLU A 21 1.00 -13.44 6.06
C GLU A 21 1.16 -13.12 4.57
N TYR A 22 1.10 -11.84 4.20
CA TYR A 22 1.39 -11.36 2.85
C TYR A 22 2.74 -11.87 2.33
N LYS A 23 3.81 -11.74 3.11
CA LYS A 23 5.14 -12.24 2.71
C LYS A 23 5.14 -13.75 2.47
N ALA A 24 4.50 -14.53 3.35
CA ALA A 24 4.41 -15.97 3.17
C ALA A 24 3.65 -16.34 1.88
N ARG A 25 2.59 -15.61 1.54
CA ARG A 25 1.83 -15.78 0.30
C ARG A 25 2.70 -15.56 -0.94
N VAL A 26 3.45 -14.46 -0.99
CA VAL A 26 4.38 -14.17 -2.10
C VAL A 26 5.49 -15.22 -2.22
N GLU A 27 6.04 -15.70 -1.09
CA GLU A 27 7.07 -16.75 -1.09
C GLU A 27 6.57 -18.11 -1.59
N ALA A 28 5.28 -18.40 -1.41
CA ALA A 28 4.65 -19.65 -1.82
C ALA A 28 4.32 -19.72 -3.32
N LEU A 29 4.38 -18.59 -4.03
CA LEU A 29 4.13 -18.55 -5.47
C LEU A 29 5.14 -19.43 -6.24
N PRO A 30 4.71 -20.12 -7.31
CA PRO A 30 5.63 -20.80 -8.21
C PRO A 30 6.44 -19.80 -9.05
N GLU A 31 7.56 -20.25 -9.61
CA GLU A 31 8.24 -19.49 -10.64
C GLU A 31 7.41 -19.50 -11.95
N PRO A 32 7.43 -18.42 -12.76
CA PRO A 32 8.19 -17.17 -12.57
C PRO A 32 7.49 -16.11 -11.69
N TYR A 33 6.26 -16.36 -11.24
CA TYR A 33 5.41 -15.38 -10.54
C TYR A 33 6.05 -14.83 -9.26
N ARG A 34 6.70 -15.69 -8.47
CA ARG A 34 7.39 -15.27 -7.25
C ARG A 34 8.50 -14.25 -7.52
N ALA A 35 9.37 -14.51 -8.51
CA ALA A 35 10.45 -13.60 -8.85
C ALA A 35 9.90 -12.25 -9.35
N SER A 36 8.86 -12.28 -10.19
CA SER A 36 8.21 -11.07 -10.70
C SER A 36 7.51 -10.26 -9.60
N ALA A 37 6.75 -10.93 -8.73
CA ALA A 37 6.08 -10.29 -7.59
C ALA A 37 7.10 -9.61 -6.66
N LYS A 38 8.22 -10.28 -6.32
CA LYS A 38 9.28 -9.69 -5.50
C LYS A 38 9.95 -8.48 -6.15
N ALA A 39 10.16 -8.50 -7.47
CA ALA A 39 10.78 -7.39 -8.18
C ALA A 39 9.88 -6.15 -8.15
N ILE A 40 8.58 -6.32 -8.40
CA ILE A 40 7.61 -5.22 -8.36
C ILE A 40 7.39 -4.75 -6.92
N GLU A 41 7.27 -5.67 -5.95
CA GLU A 41 7.18 -5.31 -4.54
C GLU A 41 8.36 -4.43 -4.11
N ARG A 42 9.59 -4.81 -4.49
CA ARG A 42 10.78 -4.00 -4.19
C ARG A 42 10.65 -2.60 -4.79
N TYR A 43 10.21 -2.49 -6.04
CA TYR A 43 10.00 -1.20 -6.69
C TYR A 43 8.97 -0.34 -5.93
N LEU A 44 7.81 -0.91 -5.62
CA LEU A 44 6.74 -0.26 -4.86
C LEU A 44 7.22 0.23 -3.48
N MET A 45 8.09 -0.51 -2.81
CA MET A 45 8.67 -0.07 -1.53
C MET A 45 9.59 1.15 -1.66
N TYR A 46 10.20 1.37 -2.82
CA TYR A 46 11.03 2.55 -3.08
C TYR A 46 10.22 3.74 -3.64
N THR A 47 9.15 3.49 -4.39
CA THR A 47 8.40 4.54 -5.09
C THR A 47 7.07 4.91 -4.44
N GLY A 48 6.50 4.04 -3.60
CA GLY A 48 5.13 4.10 -3.11
C GLY A 48 4.77 5.25 -2.16
N GLY A 49 5.69 6.17 -1.87
CA GLY A 49 5.44 7.31 -0.98
C GLY A 49 5.04 6.90 0.45
N VAL A 50 4.73 7.88 1.30
CA VAL A 50 4.25 7.63 2.66
C VAL A 50 2.73 7.48 2.63
N VAL A 51 2.24 6.24 2.54
CA VAL A 51 0.84 5.85 2.77
C VAL A 51 0.64 5.39 4.21
N ASP A 52 -0.56 5.58 4.77
CA ASP A 52 -0.87 5.08 6.11
C ASP A 52 -0.87 3.55 6.15
N GLY A 53 -0.71 2.98 7.35
CA GLY A 53 -0.54 1.54 7.53
C GLY A 53 -1.71 0.70 7.02
N ASP A 54 -2.96 1.17 7.13
CA ASP A 54 -4.14 0.41 6.70
C ASP A 54 -4.23 0.37 5.17
N THR A 55 -3.93 1.49 4.51
CA THR A 55 -3.81 1.57 3.06
C THR A 55 -2.70 0.65 2.53
N LEU A 56 -1.54 0.61 3.21
CA LEU A 56 -0.44 -0.29 2.86
C LEU A 56 -0.81 -1.77 2.98
N ILE A 57 -1.47 -2.17 4.07
CA ILE A 57 -1.91 -3.55 4.25
C ILE A 57 -2.92 -3.95 3.18
N THR A 58 -3.86 -3.07 2.85
CA THR A 58 -4.84 -3.32 1.78
C THR A 58 -4.13 -3.52 0.44
N MET A 59 -3.22 -2.60 0.08
CA MET A 59 -2.43 -2.68 -1.14
C MET A 59 -1.64 -3.99 -1.24
N PHE A 60 -0.98 -4.43 -0.16
CA PHE A 60 -0.23 -5.69 -0.15
C PHE A 60 -1.15 -6.92 -0.25
N GLY A 61 -2.33 -6.87 0.37
CA GLY A 61 -3.35 -7.90 0.22
C GLY A 61 -3.77 -8.07 -1.24
N ASP A 62 -4.19 -6.97 -1.88
CA ASP A 62 -4.62 -6.95 -3.28
C ASP A 62 -3.48 -7.36 -4.24
N PHE A 63 -2.23 -7.00 -3.90
CA PHE A 63 -1.04 -7.42 -4.64
C PHE A 63 -0.85 -8.94 -4.60
N ALA A 64 -0.92 -9.55 -3.41
CA ALA A 64 -0.83 -11.01 -3.30
C ALA A 64 -1.98 -11.72 -4.01
N ASP A 65 -3.21 -11.22 -3.88
CA ASP A 65 -4.38 -11.78 -4.56
C ASP A 65 -4.22 -11.77 -6.09
N LEU A 66 -3.66 -10.70 -6.65
CA LEU A 66 -3.39 -10.59 -8.09
C LEU A 66 -2.46 -11.71 -8.56
N TRP A 67 -1.33 -11.90 -7.87
CA TRP A 67 -0.31 -12.87 -8.27
C TRP A 67 -0.74 -14.32 -8.05
N GLU A 68 -1.48 -14.59 -6.97
CA GLU A 68 -2.04 -15.93 -6.72
C GLU A 68 -3.06 -16.33 -7.80
N ARG A 69 -3.95 -15.41 -8.19
CA ARG A 69 -4.89 -15.64 -9.29
C ARG A 69 -4.16 -15.87 -10.60
N ALA A 70 -3.20 -15.02 -10.95
CA ALA A 70 -2.42 -15.19 -12.16
C ALA A 70 -1.65 -16.53 -12.20
N ALA A 71 -1.09 -16.96 -11.07
CA ALA A 71 -0.41 -18.24 -10.96
C ALA A 71 -1.37 -19.43 -11.10
N ALA A 72 -2.57 -19.34 -10.50
CA ALA A 72 -3.61 -20.36 -10.62
C ALA A 72 -4.13 -20.49 -12.06
N ASP A 73 -4.29 -19.36 -12.75
CA ASP A 73 -4.79 -19.29 -14.13
C ASP A 73 -3.70 -19.61 -15.18
N GLY A 74 -2.43 -19.64 -14.78
CA GLY A 74 -1.30 -19.83 -15.69
C GLY A 74 -1.03 -18.61 -16.59
N THR A 75 -1.46 -17.43 -16.16
CA THR A 75 -1.35 -16.18 -16.92
C THR A 75 0.11 -15.79 -17.14
N PRO A 76 0.57 -15.62 -18.39
CA PRO A 76 1.93 -15.17 -18.66
C PRO A 76 2.24 -13.84 -17.96
N VAL A 77 3.44 -13.70 -17.37
CA VAL A 77 3.83 -12.50 -16.62
C VAL A 77 3.61 -11.21 -17.42
N ARG A 78 3.87 -11.24 -18.72
CA ARG A 78 3.68 -10.09 -19.61
C ARG A 78 2.22 -9.69 -19.83
N GLU A 79 1.28 -10.61 -19.67
CA GLU A 79 -0.15 -10.27 -19.69
C GLU A 79 -0.58 -9.59 -18.38
N ILE A 80 0.15 -9.81 -17.28
CA ILE A 80 -0.11 -9.17 -15.98
C ILE A 80 0.47 -7.75 -15.95
N VAL A 81 1.76 -7.62 -16.31
CA VAL A 81 2.53 -6.38 -16.10
C VAL A 81 2.64 -5.53 -17.36
N GLY A 82 2.17 -6.04 -18.50
CA GLY A 82 2.31 -5.37 -19.80
C GLY A 82 3.75 -5.34 -20.33
N ASP A 83 3.93 -4.52 -21.37
CA ASP A 83 5.24 -4.30 -22.00
C ASP A 83 6.16 -3.46 -21.10
N ASP A 84 5.59 -2.53 -20.32
CA ASP A 84 6.29 -1.70 -19.34
C ASP A 84 5.88 -2.05 -17.88
N PRO A 85 6.69 -2.85 -17.17
CA PRO A 85 6.44 -3.20 -15.78
C PRO A 85 6.51 -2.01 -14.81
N VAL A 86 7.18 -0.91 -15.19
CA VAL A 86 7.26 0.31 -14.38
C VAL A 86 5.93 1.04 -14.43
N GLU A 87 5.36 1.21 -15.63
CA GLU A 87 4.03 1.79 -15.80
C GLU A 87 2.97 1.02 -15.00
N PHE A 88 3.02 -0.32 -15.05
CA PHE A 88 2.16 -1.15 -14.23
C PHE A 88 2.31 -0.86 -12.72
N ALA A 89 3.55 -0.83 -12.22
CA ALA A 89 3.79 -0.62 -10.80
C ALA A 89 3.36 0.77 -10.33
N ASP A 90 3.61 1.80 -11.13
CA ASP A 90 3.18 3.18 -10.84
C ASP A 90 1.66 3.31 -10.86
N ALA A 91 0.99 2.72 -11.85
CA ALA A 91 -0.46 2.70 -11.92
C ALA A 91 -1.07 1.94 -10.72
N PHE A 92 -0.46 0.82 -10.34
CA PHE A 92 -0.86 0.06 -9.16
C PHE A 92 -0.73 0.91 -7.88
N ALA A 93 0.41 1.58 -7.66
CA ALA A 93 0.61 2.46 -6.51
C ALA A 93 -0.36 3.66 -6.49
N GLN A 94 -0.64 4.25 -7.66
CA GLN A 94 -1.55 5.39 -7.80
C GLN A 94 -2.98 5.08 -7.37
N ALA A 95 -3.43 3.82 -7.51
CA ALA A 95 -4.74 3.40 -7.03
C ALA A 95 -4.91 3.56 -5.50
N TYR A 96 -3.80 3.61 -4.75
CA TYR A 96 -3.80 3.71 -3.28
C TYR A 96 -3.30 5.06 -2.75
N SER A 97 -2.64 5.89 -3.57
CA SER A 97 -2.05 7.16 -3.13
C SER A 97 -3.01 8.37 -3.17
N GLY A 98 -4.14 8.25 -3.88
CA GLY A 98 -4.94 9.43 -4.28
C GLY A 98 -5.88 10.06 -3.25
N LYS A 99 -6.13 9.47 -2.07
CA LYS A 99 -7.22 9.93 -1.19
C LYS A 99 -6.79 10.33 0.23
N GLN A 100 -6.02 9.52 0.95
CA GLN A 100 -5.87 9.71 2.41
C GLN A 100 -5.01 10.93 2.83
N TRP A 101 -3.90 11.22 2.13
CA TRP A 101 -2.96 12.25 2.58
C TRP A 101 -3.36 13.66 2.14
N ILE A 102 -3.77 13.83 0.89
CA ILE A 102 -4.20 15.13 0.39
C ILE A 102 -5.50 15.58 1.05
N ASP A 103 -6.40 14.66 1.40
CA ASP A 103 -7.66 15.03 2.06
C ASP A 103 -7.44 15.50 3.50
N LYS A 104 -6.47 14.92 4.23
CA LYS A 104 -6.06 15.42 5.55
C LYS A 104 -5.42 16.81 5.47
N GLU A 105 -4.56 17.03 4.48
CA GLU A 105 -3.92 18.34 4.31
C GLU A 105 -4.89 19.40 3.78
N ARG A 106 -5.81 19.03 2.87
CA ARG A 106 -6.93 19.88 2.43
C ARG A 106 -7.82 20.27 3.60
N ALA A 107 -8.19 19.32 4.47
CA ALA A 107 -8.98 19.60 5.66
C ALA A 107 -8.26 20.53 6.64
N ARG A 108 -6.94 20.36 6.82
CA ARG A 108 -6.11 21.26 7.65
C ARG A 108 -6.06 22.68 7.07
N LEU A 109 -5.85 22.81 5.76
CA LEU A 109 -5.84 24.08 5.06
C LEU A 109 -7.20 24.79 5.17
N THR A 110 -8.31 24.08 4.87
CA THR A 110 -9.67 24.63 5.00
C THR A 110 -9.92 25.12 6.42
N LYS A 111 -9.57 24.32 7.43
CA LYS A 111 -9.73 24.72 8.83
C LYS A 111 -8.91 25.96 9.19
N ALA A 112 -7.67 26.05 8.74
CA ALA A 112 -6.81 27.21 9.01
C ALA A 112 -7.38 28.51 8.42
N ILE A 113 -7.98 28.45 7.22
CA ILE A 113 -8.64 29.59 6.59
C ILE A 113 -9.93 29.96 7.34
N GLU A 114 -10.76 28.98 7.71
CA GLU A 114 -11.98 29.23 8.49
C GLU A 114 -11.70 29.86 9.86
N ASP A 115 -10.64 29.43 10.54
CA ASP A 115 -10.23 29.97 11.84
C ASP A 115 -9.73 31.42 11.67
N ALA A 116 -8.99 31.72 10.61
CA ALA A 116 -8.54 33.08 10.30
C ALA A 116 -9.73 34.03 9.98
N GLU A 117 -10.72 33.59 9.21
CA GLU A 117 -11.93 34.39 8.93
C GLU A 117 -12.75 34.70 10.19
N ARG A 118 -12.74 33.81 11.19
CA ARG A 118 -13.44 34.03 12.46
C ARG A 118 -12.73 35.04 13.34
N GLU A 119 -11.39 35.10 13.28
CA GLU A 119 -10.58 36.10 13.97
C GLU A 119 -10.76 37.50 13.35
N GLU A 120 -10.91 37.62 12.03
CA GLU A 120 -11.16 38.92 11.35
C GLU A 120 -12.57 39.49 11.63
N LYS A 121 -13.55 38.65 11.98
CA LYS A 121 -14.94 39.06 12.24
C LYS A 121 -15.23 39.41 13.72
N LYS A 122 -14.22 39.33 14.60
CA LYS A 122 -14.30 39.75 16.01
C LYS A 122 -13.77 41.17 16.19
#